data_AF-A0A524MXJ3-F1
#
_entry.id   AF-A0A524MXJ3-F1
#
_cell.length_a   1.000
_cell.length_b   1.000
_cell.length_c   1.000
_cell.angle_alpha   90.00
_cell.angle_beta   90.00
_cell.angle_gamma   90.00
#
_symmetry.space_group_name_H-M   'P 1'
#
loop_
_entity.id
_entity.type
_entity.pdbx_description
1 polymer ?
#
loop_
_entity_poly.entity_id
_entity_poly.type
_entity_poly.pdbx_seq_one_letter_code
_entity_poly.pdbx_strand_id
1 'polypeptide(L)'
;MPKQVTERRQRGACLSSRDRIASSIDFRQAYDKGIRIRGRFMTFWFRRYDTDVLRLGVVAGARTGKAVQRNRARRLLREAFRLNREKLHGNGDIVLSARSSICDTTYGEVSRELLELARRAGLYGDRAGSDPRKGHARQASSKDRI
;
A
#
# COMPACT_ATOMS: atom_id res chain seq x y z
N MET A 1 -3.25 -26.80 -23.54
CA MET A 1 -4.70 -26.52 -23.42
C MET A 1 -4.90 -25.37 -22.44
N PRO A 2 -5.08 -24.12 -22.92
CA PRO A 2 -5.05 -22.92 -22.09
C PRO A 2 -6.44 -22.62 -21.51
N LYS A 3 -6.53 -22.36 -20.19
CA LYS A 3 -7.71 -21.72 -19.59
C LYS A 3 -7.37 -20.27 -19.27
N GLN A 4 -7.63 -19.44 -20.27
CA GLN A 4 -8.22 -18.10 -20.21
C GLN A 4 -7.77 -17.21 -19.04
N VAL A 5 -6.79 -16.36 -19.35
CA VAL A 5 -6.53 -15.11 -18.65
C VAL A 5 -7.76 -14.22 -18.85
N THR A 6 -8.60 -14.10 -17.83
CA THR A 6 -9.76 -13.22 -17.91
C THR A 6 -9.30 -11.76 -17.95
N GLU A 7 -9.31 -11.22 -19.17
CA GLU A 7 -9.36 -9.79 -19.44
C GLU A 7 -10.44 -9.14 -18.56
N ARG A 8 -10.02 -8.38 -17.55
CA ARG A 8 -10.83 -7.28 -17.04
C ARG A 8 -10.20 -5.97 -17.48
N ARG A 9 -10.43 -5.62 -18.74
CA ARG A 9 -10.44 -4.23 -19.19
C ARG A 9 -11.43 -3.45 -18.31
N GLN A 10 -10.94 -2.68 -17.34
CA GLN A 10 -11.75 -1.64 -16.68
C GLN A 10 -11.06 -0.30 -16.81
N ARG A 11 -11.47 0.39 -17.88
CA ARG A 11 -11.29 1.83 -18.12
C ARG A 11 -11.55 2.61 -16.81
N GLY A 12 -10.54 3.35 -16.33
CA GLY A 12 -10.72 4.51 -15.47
C GLY A 12 -11.59 4.37 -14.20
N ALA A 13 -11.64 3.21 -13.53
CA ALA A 13 -12.50 3.04 -12.38
C ALA A 13 -11.91 3.72 -11.12
N CYS A 14 -12.69 4.63 -10.54
CA CYS A 14 -12.51 5.05 -9.15
C CYS A 14 -12.54 3.81 -8.22
N LEU A 15 -11.70 3.79 -7.19
CA LEU A 15 -11.64 2.65 -6.26
C LEU A 15 -13.02 2.42 -5.62
N SER A 16 -13.63 1.27 -5.91
CA SER A 16 -14.94 0.92 -5.36
C SER A 16 -14.85 0.73 -3.84
N SER A 17 -15.97 0.69 -3.12
CA SER A 17 -15.94 0.38 -1.69
C SER A 17 -15.37 -1.01 -1.39
N ARG A 18 -15.37 -1.94 -2.37
CA ARG A 18 -14.76 -3.27 -2.24
C ARG A 18 -13.23 -3.23 -2.32
N ASP A 19 -12.66 -2.22 -2.99
CA ASP A 19 -11.22 -2.05 -3.17
C ASP A 19 -10.59 -1.17 -2.08
N ARG A 20 -11.36 -0.81 -1.05
CA ARG A 20 -10.94 0.13 0.00
C ARG A 20 -11.12 -0.47 1.38
N ILE A 21 -10.18 -0.16 2.26
CA ILE A 21 -10.28 -0.43 3.69
C ILE A 21 -10.93 0.80 4.34
N ALA A 22 -12.12 0.60 4.90
CA ALA A 22 -12.87 1.65 5.60
C ALA A 22 -12.99 1.40 7.11
N SER A 23 -12.96 0.13 7.54
CA SER A 23 -13.16 -0.25 8.94
C SER A 23 -11.90 -0.05 9.78
N SER A 24 -12.04 0.53 10.97
CA SER A 24 -10.97 0.67 11.96
C SER A 24 -10.41 -0.69 12.40
N ILE A 25 -11.25 -1.74 12.39
CA ILE A 25 -10.85 -3.11 12.70
C ILE A 25 -9.88 -3.63 11.63
N ASP A 26 -10.18 -3.41 10.35
CA ASP A 26 -9.31 -3.84 9.25
C ASP A 26 -7.94 -3.14 9.31
N PHE A 27 -7.93 -1.83 9.60
CA PHE A 27 -6.67 -1.09 9.83
C PHE A 27 -5.87 -1.69 10.98
N ARG A 28 -6.51 -1.96 12.12
CA ARG A 28 -5.85 -2.57 13.28
C ARG A 28 -5.25 -3.92 12.93
N GLN A 29 -6.01 -4.78 12.27
CA GLN A 29 -5.51 -6.11 11.90
C GLN A 29 -4.37 -6.04 10.87
N ALA A 30 -4.38 -5.07 9.95
CA ALA A 30 -3.26 -4.83 9.04
C ALA A 30 -1.98 -4.41 9.78
N TYR A 31 -2.11 -3.63 10.87
CA TYR A 31 -0.96 -3.25 11.70
C TYR A 31 -0.46 -4.39 12.60
N ASP A 32 -1.36 -5.22 13.12
CA ASP A 32 -0.99 -6.28 14.06
C ASP A 32 -0.43 -7.52 13.35
N LYS A 33 -1.01 -7.88 12.20
CA LYS A 33 -0.73 -9.15 11.49
C LYS A 33 -0.04 -8.95 10.14
N GLY A 34 0.07 -7.71 9.66
CA GLY A 34 0.69 -7.41 8.37
C GLY A 34 2.21 -7.28 8.45
N ILE A 35 2.87 -7.47 7.32
CA ILE A 35 4.28 -7.11 7.16
C ILE A 35 4.41 -5.58 7.07
N ARG A 36 5.43 -5.02 7.73
CA ARG A 36 5.71 -3.59 7.73
C ARG A 36 7.00 -3.31 6.99
N ILE A 37 6.92 -2.53 5.91
CA ILE A 37 8.07 -2.08 5.14
C ILE A 37 8.12 -0.56 5.19
N ARG A 38 9.21 0.00 5.70
CA ARG A 38 9.41 1.45 5.76
C ARG A 38 10.08 1.93 4.48
N GLY A 39 9.49 2.94 3.85
CA GLY A 39 10.09 3.77 2.81
C GLY A 39 10.43 5.17 3.32
N ARG A 40 10.98 5.97 2.41
CA ARG A 40 11.25 7.40 2.54
C ARG A 40 9.95 8.21 2.64
N PHE A 41 8.98 8.03 1.75
CA PHE A 41 7.74 8.83 1.69
C PHE A 41 6.53 8.15 2.31
N MET A 42 6.54 6.81 2.36
CA MET A 42 5.44 6.03 2.94
C MET A 42 5.93 4.86 3.80
N THR A 43 5.09 4.44 4.75
CA THR A 43 5.19 3.12 5.36
C THR A 43 4.16 2.22 4.71
N PHE A 44 4.61 1.11 4.17
CA PHE A 44 3.82 0.12 3.47
C PHE A 44 3.51 -1.03 4.42
N TRP A 45 2.24 -1.30 4.62
CA TRP A 45 1.77 -2.46 5.34
C TRP A 45 1.05 -3.38 4.38
N PHE A 46 1.33 -4.68 4.47
CA PHE A 46 0.59 -5.67 3.70
C PHE A 46 0.18 -6.84 4.58
N ARG A 47 -1.10 -7.17 4.52
CA ARG A 47 -1.66 -8.36 5.14
C ARG A 47 -2.32 -9.18 4.05
N ARG A 48 -1.85 -10.41 3.87
CA ARG A 48 -2.41 -11.35 2.91
C ARG A 48 -3.73 -11.93 3.44
N TYR A 49 -4.67 -12.15 2.53
CA TYR A 49 -5.87 -12.97 2.75
C TYR A 49 -5.95 -14.06 1.69
N ASP A 50 -6.94 -14.93 1.85
CA ASP A 50 -7.30 -15.97 0.87
C ASP A 50 -8.45 -15.53 -0.07
N THR A 51 -8.84 -14.24 -0.06
CA THR A 51 -9.87 -13.69 -0.96
C THR A 51 -9.27 -13.25 -2.30
N ASP A 52 -10.03 -12.99 -3.36
CA ASP A 52 -9.44 -12.55 -4.65
C ASP A 52 -9.24 -11.02 -4.79
N VAL A 53 -9.33 -10.27 -3.68
CA VAL A 53 -9.37 -8.80 -3.71
C VAL A 53 -8.15 -8.20 -3.02
N LEU A 54 -7.58 -7.18 -3.65
CA LEU A 54 -6.55 -6.33 -3.07
C LEU A 54 -7.15 -4.98 -2.68
N ARG A 55 -7.29 -4.74 -1.37
CA ARG A 55 -7.90 -3.53 -0.82
C ARG A 55 -6.85 -2.52 -0.40
N LEU A 56 -7.14 -1.23 -0.59
CA LEU A 56 -6.26 -0.13 -0.20
C LEU A 56 -6.82 0.65 0.99
N GLY A 57 -6.00 0.81 2.03
CA GLY A 57 -6.12 1.81 3.08
C GLY A 57 -5.08 2.91 2.88
N VAL A 58 -5.48 4.17 3.02
CA VAL A 58 -4.54 5.31 2.98
C VAL A 58 -4.68 6.12 4.24
N VAL A 59 -3.57 6.31 4.94
CA VAL A 59 -3.50 7.05 6.20
C VAL A 59 -2.54 8.22 6.03
N ALA A 60 -3.02 9.43 6.24
CA ALA A 60 -2.19 10.63 6.36
C ALA A 60 -2.48 11.28 7.71
N GLY A 61 -1.64 10.95 8.69
CA GLY A 61 -1.78 11.45 10.06
C GLY A 61 -1.41 12.93 10.19
N ALA A 62 -1.61 13.50 11.39
CA ALA A 62 -1.29 14.89 11.71
C ALA A 62 0.17 15.26 11.39
N ARG A 63 1.10 14.29 11.50
CA ARG A 63 2.52 14.45 11.17
C ARG A 63 2.81 14.76 9.70
N THR A 64 1.83 14.61 8.80
CA THR A 64 1.97 14.94 7.36
C THR A 64 1.72 16.43 7.09
N GLY A 65 1.40 17.23 8.12
CA GLY A 65 1.22 18.69 7.99
C GLY A 65 -0.23 19.15 7.90
N LYS A 66 -0.44 20.33 7.31
CA LYS A 66 -1.76 21.01 7.26
C LYS A 66 -2.78 20.24 6.40
N ALA A 67 -4.06 20.61 6.49
CA ALA A 67 -5.14 19.94 5.77
C ALA A 67 -4.87 19.78 4.26
N VAL A 68 -4.34 20.82 3.61
CA VAL A 68 -4.01 20.80 2.17
C VAL A 68 -2.91 19.79 1.86
N GLN A 69 -1.83 19.77 2.66
CA GLN A 69 -0.72 18.82 2.52
C GLN A 69 -1.18 17.38 2.76
N ARG A 70 -1.99 17.13 3.80
CA ARG A 70 -2.60 15.81 4.07
C ARG A 70 -3.49 15.35 2.92
N ASN A 71 -4.28 16.25 2.34
CA ASN A 71 -5.15 15.94 1.19
C ASN A 71 -4.33 15.63 -0.06
N ARG A 72 -3.28 16.43 -0.34
CA ARG A 72 -2.34 16.17 -1.43
C ARG A 72 -1.67 14.80 -1.26
N ALA A 73 -1.14 14.49 -0.08
CA ALA A 73 -0.54 13.19 0.23
C ALA A 73 -1.51 12.01 0.00
N ARG A 74 -2.75 12.12 0.50
CA ARG A 74 -3.79 11.10 0.27
C ARG A 74 -4.10 10.93 -1.21
N ARG A 75 -4.18 12.02 -1.97
CA ARG A 75 -4.42 11.99 -3.42
C ARG A 75 -3.26 11.32 -4.15
N LEU A 76 -2.01 11.70 -3.85
CA LEU A 76 -0.82 11.10 -4.46
C LEU A 76 -0.73 9.59 -4.21
N LEU A 77 -0.92 9.14 -2.97
CA LEU A 77 -0.86 7.71 -2.63
C LEU A 77 -1.99 6.92 -3.32
N ARG A 78 -3.22 7.45 -3.33
CA ARG A 78 -4.34 6.81 -4.03
C ARG A 78 -4.08 6.71 -5.53
N GLU A 79 -3.57 7.77 -6.13
CA GLU A 79 -3.30 7.84 -7.56
C GLU A 79 -2.15 6.91 -7.96
N ALA A 80 -1.07 6.87 -7.17
CA ALA A 80 0.03 5.94 -7.35
C ALA A 80 -0.45 4.49 -7.29
N PHE A 81 -1.32 4.15 -6.34
CA PHE A 81 -1.91 2.82 -6.28
C PHE A 81 -2.85 2.55 -7.46
N ARG A 82 -3.76 3.47 -7.78
CA ARG A 82 -4.75 3.30 -8.87
C ARG A 82 -4.08 3.01 -10.20
N LEU A 83 -3.03 3.74 -10.55
CA LEU A 83 -2.31 3.59 -11.82
C LEU A 83 -1.41 2.34 -11.88
N ASN A 84 -1.03 1.77 -10.73
CA ASN A 84 -0.21 0.56 -10.67
C ASN A 84 -0.99 -0.69 -10.24
N ARG A 85 -2.30 -0.58 -10.00
CA ARG A 85 -3.14 -1.66 -9.47
C ARG A 85 -3.13 -2.94 -10.31
N GLU A 86 -2.99 -2.82 -11.63
CA GLU A 86 -2.91 -3.96 -12.55
C GLU A 86 -1.56 -4.67 -12.50
N LYS A 87 -0.51 -3.97 -12.11
CA LYS A 87 0.84 -4.51 -11.96
C LYS A 87 1.04 -5.24 -10.63
N LEU A 88 0.21 -4.92 -9.63
CA LEU A 88 0.27 -5.54 -8.31
C LEU A 88 -0.47 -6.87 -8.34
N HIS A 89 0.23 -7.92 -7.92
CA HIS A 89 -0.33 -9.25 -7.77
C HIS A 89 -0.67 -9.54 -6.31
N GLY A 90 -1.54 -10.53 -6.12
CA GLY A 90 -1.92 -11.02 -4.80
C GLY A 90 -3.19 -10.40 -4.26
N ASN A 91 -3.50 -10.83 -3.05
CA ASN A 91 -4.76 -10.66 -2.39
C ASN A 91 -4.56 -10.30 -0.93
N GLY A 92 -5.28 -9.30 -0.45
CA GLY A 92 -5.02 -8.78 0.88
C GLY A 92 -5.40 -7.32 1.09
N ASP A 93 -4.91 -6.82 2.20
CA ASP A 93 -4.98 -5.42 2.58
C ASP A 93 -3.61 -4.77 2.43
N ILE A 94 -3.57 -3.68 1.67
CA ILE A 94 -2.42 -2.76 1.64
C ILE A 94 -2.81 -1.51 2.42
N VAL A 95 -2.04 -1.14 3.44
CA VAL A 95 -2.18 0.15 4.12
C VAL A 95 -0.95 1.00 3.85
N LEU A 96 -1.16 2.14 3.20
CA LEU A 96 -0.13 3.15 2.95
C LEU A 96 -0.25 4.27 3.98
N SER A 97 0.75 4.40 4.84
CA SER A 97 0.85 5.50 5.80
C SER A 97 1.83 6.55 5.29
N ALA A 98 1.33 7.74 5.00
CA ALA A 98 2.11 8.88 4.53
C ALA A 98 3.10 9.36 5.62
N ARG A 99 4.33 9.66 5.21
CA ARG A 99 5.34 10.36 6.02
C ARG A 99 5.39 11.83 5.61
N SER A 100 5.91 12.70 6.48
CA SER A 100 6.05 14.15 6.22
C SER A 100 6.81 14.47 4.94
N SER A 101 7.80 13.65 4.59
CA SER A 101 8.60 13.75 3.35
C SER A 101 7.79 13.69 2.06
N ILE A 102 6.53 13.22 2.09
CA ILE A 102 5.66 13.19 0.89
C ILE A 102 5.13 14.59 0.49
N CYS A 103 5.28 15.58 1.35
CA CYS A 103 4.71 16.91 1.09
C CYS A 103 5.37 17.60 -0.11
N ASP A 104 6.68 17.37 -0.30
CA ASP A 104 7.51 18.09 -1.28
C ASP A 104 7.98 17.19 -2.43
N THR A 105 7.38 16.01 -2.58
CA THR A 105 7.73 15.04 -3.63
C THR A 105 6.75 15.07 -4.80
N THR A 106 7.17 14.45 -5.90
CA THR A 106 6.39 14.27 -7.13
C THR A 106 5.66 12.92 -7.16
N TYR A 107 4.66 12.80 -8.02
CA TYR A 107 3.99 11.53 -8.28
C TYR A 107 4.97 10.43 -8.72
N GLY A 108 5.94 10.76 -9.59
CA GLY A 108 6.88 9.79 -10.14
C GLY A 108 7.74 9.12 -9.06
N GLU A 109 8.20 9.89 -8.08
CA GLU A 109 8.97 9.38 -6.94
C GLU A 109 8.12 8.50 -6.02
N VAL A 110 6.88 8.92 -5.72
CA VAL A 110 5.94 8.14 -4.91
C VAL A 110 5.57 6.82 -5.59
N SER A 111 5.34 6.85 -6.91
CA SER A 111 5.02 5.67 -7.72
C SER A 111 6.19 4.68 -7.76
N ARG A 112 7.42 5.18 -7.92
CA ARG A 112 8.64 4.36 -7.88
C ARG A 112 8.82 3.68 -6.53
N GLU A 113 8.71 4.44 -5.44
CA GLU A 113 8.82 3.88 -4.09
C GLU A 113 7.71 2.85 -3.81
N LEU A 114 6.46 3.13 -4.22
CA LEU A 114 5.36 2.19 -4.05
C LEU A 114 5.68 0.83 -4.69
N LEU A 115 6.17 0.82 -5.93
CA LEU A 115 6.53 -0.41 -6.64
C LEU A 115 7.72 -1.13 -6.00
N GLU A 116 8.70 -0.39 -5.48
CA GLU A 116 9.84 -0.95 -4.76
C GLU A 116 9.38 -1.65 -3.46
N LEU A 117 8.54 -0.99 -2.67
CA LEU A 117 7.98 -1.56 -1.44
C LEU A 117 7.08 -2.76 -1.75
N ALA A 118 6.27 -2.68 -2.81
CA ALA A 118 5.45 -3.79 -3.28
C ALA A 118 6.30 -4.99 -3.73
N ARG A 119 7.43 -4.75 -4.39
CA ARG A 119 8.38 -5.82 -4.76
C ARG A 119 8.94 -6.50 -3.52
N ARG A 120 9.38 -5.72 -2.54
CA ARG A 120 9.87 -6.25 -1.25
C ARG A 120 8.79 -7.02 -0.47
N ALA A 121 7.52 -6.68 -0.68
CA ALA A 121 6.37 -7.41 -0.14
C ALA A 121 5.99 -8.67 -0.94
N GLY A 122 6.64 -8.94 -2.08
CA GLY A 122 6.29 -10.06 -2.98
C GLY A 122 5.02 -9.82 -3.79
N LEU A 123 4.61 -8.57 -3.97
CA LEU A 123 3.40 -8.16 -4.70
C LEU A 123 3.70 -7.61 -6.10
N TYR A 124 4.97 -7.43 -6.46
CA TYR A 124 5.38 -6.86 -7.74
C TYR A 124 6.71 -7.45 -8.23
N GLY A 125 6.77 -7.82 -9.51
CA GLY A 125 7.95 -8.43 -10.16
C GLY A 125 7.83 -9.94 -10.37
N ASP A 126 8.73 -10.49 -11.18
CA ASP A 126 8.78 -11.92 -11.48
C ASP A 126 9.01 -12.72 -10.19
N ARG A 127 8.32 -13.85 -10.04
CA ARG A 127 8.24 -14.68 -8.82
C ARG A 127 9.59 -15.21 -8.29
N ALA A 128 10.72 -14.79 -8.83
CA ALA A 128 12.05 -15.19 -8.43
C ALA A 128 12.72 -14.09 -7.58
N GLY A 129 12.75 -14.27 -6.25
CA GLY A 129 13.95 -13.87 -5.50
C GLY A 129 13.85 -12.82 -4.38
N SER A 130 12.67 -12.28 -4.02
CA SER A 130 12.57 -11.47 -2.79
C SER A 130 11.83 -12.23 -1.69
N ASP A 131 12.54 -13.10 -0.97
CA ASP A 131 12.05 -13.71 0.26
C ASP A 131 11.74 -12.60 1.29
N PRO A 132 10.46 -12.37 1.65
CA PRO A 132 10.08 -11.33 2.61
C PRO A 132 10.64 -11.58 4.02
N ARG A 133 11.24 -12.76 4.29
CA ARG A 133 11.89 -13.10 5.56
C ARG A 133 13.28 -12.48 5.71
N LYS A 134 13.96 -12.07 4.63
CA LYS A 134 15.26 -11.39 4.72
C LYS A 134 15.07 -9.86 4.83
N GLY A 135 14.93 -9.34 6.05
CA GLY A 135 15.22 -7.92 6.29
C GLY A 135 14.31 -7.11 7.21
N HIS A 136 13.57 -7.72 8.15
CA HIS A 136 12.87 -6.93 9.18
C HIS A 136 13.24 -7.41 10.58
N ALA A 137 14.46 -7.03 10.99
CA ALA A 137 14.82 -7.00 12.39
C ALA A 137 13.80 -6.16 13.17
N ARG A 138 13.28 -6.78 14.22
CA ARG A 138 12.59 -6.23 15.39
C ARG A 138 12.64 -4.70 15.47
N GLN A 139 11.49 -4.05 15.28
CA GLN A 139 11.18 -2.80 15.98
C GLN A 139 9.71 -2.82 16.38
N ALA A 140 9.41 -3.69 17.35
CA ALA A 140 8.51 -3.32 18.43
C ALA A 140 9.23 -2.24 19.24
N SER A 141 8.81 -0.99 19.09
CA SER A 141 9.16 0.09 20.00
C SER A 141 8.01 1.07 19.93
N SER A 142 7.13 0.91 20.93
CA SER A 142 6.66 1.96 21.84
C SER A 142 6.51 3.39 21.29
N LYS A 143 5.37 4.00 21.63
CA LYS A 143 4.92 5.40 21.46
C LYS A 143 3.93 5.64 20.33
N ASP A 144 2.66 5.62 20.71
CA ASP A 144 1.74 6.77 20.64
C ASP A 144 0.33 6.23 20.86
N ARG A 145 0.04 5.95 22.15
CA ARG A 145 -1.32 5.87 22.67
C ARG A 145 -1.59 7.25 23.26
N ILE A 146 -2.35 8.05 22.54
CA ILE A 146 -3.12 9.18 23.09
C ILE A 146 -4.56 8.79 22.87
#